data_AF-A0A7K0C0R5-F1
#
_entry.id   AF-A0A7K0C0R5-F1
#
_cell.length_a   1.000
_cell.length_b   1.000
_cell.length_c   1.000
_cell.angle_alpha   90.00
_cell.angle_beta   90.00
_cell.angle_gamma   90.00
#
_symmetry.space_group_name_H-M   'P 1'
#
loop_
_entity.id
_entity.type
_entity.pdbx_description
1 polymer ?
#
loop_
_entity_poly.entity_id
_entity_poly.type
_entity_poly.pdbx_seq_one_letter_code
_entity_poly.pdbx_strand_id
1 'polypeptide(L)'
;MSEELPSWGELVSQLVGLVESRLMDPLEILLESGSDLARVRRRVVEKAGTWAHALLGEDEMLARQTAIRLVITLYSGEPGFDQAPGWWQTPFGRVMVRRVGHPMADSVSYAVAGAMLGITRQGVHDLVVRGKLDRHEDGGVTTASVQRRITSSVTRDTRPRARREEEAEK
;
A
#
# COMPACT_ATOMS: atom_id res chain seq x y z
N MET A 1 0.13 -17.54 -1.00
CA MET A 1 0.17 -16.65 -2.18
C MET A 1 1.24 -15.63 -1.89
N SER A 2 2.41 -15.76 -2.51
CA SER A 2 3.53 -14.85 -2.33
C SER A 2 3.11 -13.47 -2.84
N GLU A 3 3.10 -12.45 -1.99
CA GLU A 3 2.74 -11.07 -2.37
C GLU A 3 3.92 -10.45 -3.13
N GLU A 4 3.96 -10.76 -4.43
CA GLU A 4 4.72 -10.00 -5.40
C GLU A 4 4.14 -8.58 -5.47
N LEU A 5 5.02 -7.58 -5.60
CA LEU A 5 4.58 -6.19 -5.82
C LEU A 5 3.67 -6.15 -7.06
N PRO A 6 2.66 -5.26 -7.10
CA PRO A 6 1.82 -5.15 -8.29
C PRO A 6 2.69 -4.82 -9.49
N SER A 7 2.26 -5.29 -10.67
CA SER A 7 2.92 -4.91 -11.91
C SER A 7 2.79 -3.41 -12.14
N TRP A 8 3.71 -2.84 -12.92
CA TRP A 8 3.66 -1.43 -13.30
C TRP A 8 2.33 -1.07 -13.97
N GLY A 9 1.81 -1.93 -14.86
CA GLY A 9 0.55 -1.70 -15.56
C GLY A 9 -0.67 -1.65 -14.64
N GLU A 10 -0.77 -2.58 -13.68
CA GLU A 10 -1.84 -2.57 -12.67
C GLU A 10 -1.82 -1.31 -11.82
N LEU A 11 -0.63 -0.89 -11.38
CA LEU A 11 -0.48 0.30 -10.57
C LEU A 11 -0.81 1.57 -11.36
N VAL A 12 -0.34 1.68 -12.61
CA VAL A 12 -0.68 2.82 -13.49
C VAL A 12 -2.19 2.89 -13.71
N SER A 13 -2.82 1.78 -14.08
CA SER A 13 -4.27 1.73 -14.33
C SER A 13 -5.06 2.18 -13.10
N GLN A 14 -4.69 1.70 -11.91
CA GLN A 14 -5.34 2.13 -10.69
C GLN A 14 -5.10 3.60 -10.37
N LEU A 15 -3.86 4.11 -10.49
CA LEU A 15 -3.56 5.51 -10.20
C LEU A 15 -4.32 6.46 -11.13
N VAL A 16 -4.46 6.11 -12.41
CA VAL A 16 -5.31 6.86 -13.35
C VAL A 16 -6.76 6.84 -12.87
N GLY A 17 -7.33 5.67 -12.56
CA GLY A 17 -8.71 5.58 -12.08
C GLY A 17 -8.98 6.34 -10.77
N LEU A 18 -8.00 6.40 -9.87
CA LEU A 18 -8.09 7.20 -8.65
C LEU A 18 -8.09 8.70 -8.95
N VAL A 19 -7.23 9.17 -9.85
CA VAL A 19 -7.19 10.60 -10.23
C VAL A 19 -8.45 10.99 -11.00
N GLU A 20 -8.94 10.14 -11.90
CA GLU A 20 -10.19 10.38 -12.62
C GLU A 20 -11.35 10.55 -11.63
N SER A 21 -11.61 9.53 -10.81
CA SER A 21 -12.75 9.54 -9.89
C SER A 21 -12.70 10.61 -8.79
N ARG A 22 -11.51 10.96 -8.29
CA ARG A 22 -11.35 11.87 -7.14
C ARG A 22 -11.05 13.31 -7.51
N LEU A 23 -10.55 13.56 -8.72
CA LEU A 23 -10.16 14.91 -9.16
C LEU A 23 -10.80 15.31 -10.48
N MET A 24 -10.72 14.47 -11.52
CA MET A 24 -11.20 14.88 -12.85
C MET A 24 -12.73 14.89 -12.94
N ASP A 25 -13.40 13.85 -12.44
CA ASP A 25 -14.87 13.75 -12.51
C ASP A 25 -15.55 14.88 -11.72
N PRO A 26 -15.13 15.22 -10.49
CA PRO A 26 -15.66 16.39 -9.79
C PRO A 26 -15.41 17.71 -10.54
N LEU A 27 -14.24 17.88 -11.15
CA LEU A 27 -13.94 19.08 -11.95
C LEU A 27 -14.79 19.14 -13.22
N GLU A 28 -15.02 18.01 -13.89
CA GLU A 28 -15.89 17.96 -15.07
C GLU A 28 -17.32 18.35 -14.71
N ILE A 29 -17.83 17.86 -13.58
CA ILE A 29 -19.14 18.25 -13.06
C ILE A 29 -19.21 19.76 -12.80
N LEU A 30 -18.20 20.34 -12.16
CA LEU A 30 -18.18 21.78 -11.83
C LEU A 30 -18.02 22.70 -13.03
N LEU A 31 -17.27 22.25 -14.05
CA LEU A 31 -16.99 23.04 -15.25
C LEU A 31 -18.01 22.80 -16.37
N GLU A 32 -18.86 21.77 -16.25
CA GLU A 32 -19.85 21.34 -17.24
C GLU A 32 -19.25 21.12 -18.65
N SER A 33 -17.94 20.83 -18.72
CA SER A 33 -17.18 20.76 -19.97
C SER A 33 -16.06 19.72 -19.88
N GLY A 34 -16.30 18.54 -20.48
CA GLY A 34 -15.29 17.48 -20.58
C GLY A 34 -14.16 17.79 -21.57
N SER A 35 -14.39 18.66 -22.56
CA SER A 35 -13.40 19.02 -23.57
C SER A 35 -12.23 19.82 -22.98
N ASP A 36 -12.49 20.65 -21.97
CA ASP A 36 -11.46 21.48 -21.35
C ASP A 36 -10.46 20.66 -20.52
N LEU A 37 -10.89 19.49 -20.03
CA LEU A 37 -10.06 18.60 -19.22
C LEU A 37 -9.28 17.56 -20.02
N ALA A 38 -9.56 17.40 -21.32
CA ALA A 38 -8.94 16.36 -22.15
C ALA A 38 -7.40 16.42 -22.16
N ARG A 39 -6.82 17.64 -22.15
CA ARG A 39 -5.36 17.82 -22.06
C ARG A 39 -4.81 17.40 -20.70
N VAL A 40 -5.53 17.70 -19.62
CA VAL A 40 -5.15 17.34 -18.26
C VAL A 40 -5.17 15.82 -18.08
N ARG A 41 -6.22 15.15 -18.57
CA ARG A 41 -6.32 13.67 -18.55
C ARG A 41 -5.14 12.98 -19.22
N ARG A 42 -4.75 13.42 -20.41
CA ARG A 42 -3.54 12.88 -21.09
C ARG A 42 -2.29 13.05 -20.22
N ARG A 43 -2.15 14.21 -19.55
CA ARG A 43 -1.02 14.45 -18.66
C ARG A 43 -1.04 13.57 -17.41
N VAL A 44 -2.23 13.26 -16.88
CA VAL A 44 -2.40 12.32 -15.77
C VAL A 44 -1.91 10.93 -16.14
N VAL A 45 -2.28 10.42 -17.32
CA VAL A 45 -1.83 9.09 -17.80
C VAL A 45 -0.29 9.03 -17.88
N GLU A 46 0.35 10.04 -18.46
CA GLU A 46 1.81 10.14 -18.51
C GLU A 46 2.45 10.17 -17.11
N LYS A 47 1.85 10.95 -16.20
CA LYS A 47 2.37 11.11 -14.83
C LYS A 47 2.15 9.87 -13.97
N ALA A 48 1.06 9.15 -14.16
CA ALA A 48 0.81 7.87 -13.49
C ALA A 48 1.94 6.88 -13.77
N GLY A 49 2.44 6.82 -15.00
CA GLY A 49 3.62 6.01 -15.33
C GLY A 49 4.88 6.39 -14.54
N THR A 50 5.12 7.70 -14.38
CA THR A 50 6.25 8.22 -13.59
C THR A 50 6.09 7.89 -12.10
N TRP A 51 4.89 8.06 -11.54
CA TRP A 51 4.62 7.73 -10.14
C TRP A 51 4.74 6.23 -9.89
N ALA A 52 4.22 5.38 -10.77
CA ALA A 52 4.35 3.93 -10.65
C ALA A 52 5.82 3.50 -10.69
N HIS A 53 6.64 4.11 -11.55
CA HIS A 53 8.08 3.84 -11.56
C HIS A 53 8.75 4.22 -10.24
N ALA A 54 8.46 5.41 -9.70
CA ALA A 54 8.97 5.84 -8.40
C ALA A 54 8.53 4.92 -7.24
N LEU A 55 7.26 4.49 -7.25
CA LEU A 55 6.68 3.65 -6.19
C LEU A 55 7.21 2.21 -6.19
N LEU A 56 7.56 1.68 -7.36
CA LEU A 56 8.09 0.32 -7.53
C LEU A 56 9.62 0.27 -7.53
N GLY A 57 10.29 1.41 -7.68
CA GLY A 57 11.75 1.51 -7.73
C GLY A 57 12.46 1.24 -6.40
N GLU A 58 13.79 1.22 -6.45
CA GLU A 58 14.65 0.91 -5.30
C GLU A 58 14.87 2.11 -4.36
N ASP A 59 14.66 3.34 -4.83
CA ASP A 59 14.75 4.54 -3.99
C ASP A 59 13.57 4.61 -3.02
N GLU A 60 13.79 4.07 -1.81
CA GLU A 60 12.80 4.03 -0.74
C GLU A 60 12.28 5.41 -0.34
N MET A 61 13.15 6.42 -0.37
CA MET A 61 12.78 7.79 0.02
C MET A 61 11.85 8.41 -1.02
N LEU A 62 12.19 8.29 -2.31
CA LEU A 62 11.36 8.76 -3.40
C LEU A 62 10.02 8.01 -3.46
N ALA A 63 10.03 6.69 -3.24
CA ALA A 63 8.82 5.88 -3.19
C ALA A 63 7.90 6.33 -2.05
N ARG A 64 8.44 6.49 -0.84
CA ARG A 64 7.68 6.98 0.32
C ARG A 64 7.08 8.37 0.08
N GLN A 65 7.89 9.32 -0.39
CA GLN A 65 7.42 10.68 -0.66
C GLN A 65 6.33 10.71 -1.73
N THR A 66 6.48 9.90 -2.79
CA THR A 66 5.47 9.79 -3.85
C THR A 66 4.16 9.21 -3.30
N ALA A 67 4.23 8.16 -2.49
CA ALA A 67 3.05 7.54 -1.87
C ALA A 67 2.31 8.52 -0.95
N ILE A 68 3.02 9.19 -0.04
CA ILE A 68 2.46 10.18 0.89
C ILE A 68 1.80 11.32 0.12
N ARG A 69 2.49 11.88 -0.89
CA ARG A 69 1.94 12.97 -1.72
C ARG A 69 0.63 12.55 -2.39
N LEU A 70 0.59 11.36 -2.99
CA LEU A 70 -0.63 10.85 -3.65
C LEU A 70 -1.77 10.67 -2.64
N VAL A 71 -1.49 10.12 -1.46
CA VAL A 71 -2.50 9.97 -0.40
C VAL A 71 -3.04 11.32 0.05
N ILE A 72 -2.18 12.26 0.41
CA ILE A 72 -2.60 13.59 0.92
C ILE A 72 -3.41 14.34 -0.14
N THR A 73 -3.05 14.23 -1.43
CA THR A 73 -3.77 14.93 -2.50
C THR A 73 -5.11 14.28 -2.85
N LEU A 74 -5.18 12.94 -2.88
CA LEU A 74 -6.38 12.23 -3.33
C LEU A 74 -7.38 11.94 -2.21
N TYR A 75 -6.94 11.96 -0.95
CA TYR A 75 -7.76 11.57 0.20
C TYR A 75 -7.89 12.70 1.24
N SER A 76 -7.69 13.96 0.82
CA SER A 76 -7.69 15.13 1.72
C SER A 76 -8.99 15.36 2.49
N GLY A 77 -10.11 14.76 2.07
CA GLY A 77 -11.41 14.88 2.72
C GLY A 77 -11.73 13.79 3.73
N GLU A 78 -10.85 12.79 3.92
CA GLU A 78 -11.14 11.59 4.72
C GLU A 78 -10.39 11.64 6.07
N PRO A 79 -11.08 11.93 7.20
CA PRO A 79 -10.43 12.02 8.50
C PRO A 79 -9.72 10.72 8.85
N GLY A 80 -8.43 10.81 9.20
CA GLY A 80 -7.65 9.67 9.68
C GLY A 80 -7.38 8.56 8.65
N PHE A 81 -7.70 8.76 7.37
CA PHE A 81 -7.53 7.77 6.31
C PHE A 81 -8.25 6.43 6.59
N ASP A 82 -9.53 6.49 6.94
CA ASP A 82 -10.36 5.31 7.24
C ASP A 82 -10.88 4.62 5.97
N GLN A 83 -9.97 3.98 5.22
CA GLN A 83 -10.32 3.28 3.99
C GLN A 83 -11.04 1.95 4.26
N ALA A 84 -11.98 1.60 3.37
CA ALA A 84 -12.62 0.29 3.40
C ALA A 84 -11.56 -0.84 3.36
N PRO A 85 -11.78 -1.99 4.05
CA PRO A 85 -10.78 -3.06 4.16
C PRO A 85 -10.19 -3.53 2.82
N GLY A 86 -11.00 -3.57 1.75
CA GLY A 86 -10.55 -3.97 0.42
C GLY A 86 -9.54 -3.01 -0.22
N TRP A 87 -9.46 -1.75 0.22
CA TRP A 87 -8.53 -0.77 -0.31
C TRP A 87 -7.06 -1.21 -0.12
N TRP A 88 -6.74 -1.78 1.04
CA TRP A 88 -5.41 -2.28 1.36
C TRP A 88 -4.93 -3.40 0.43
N GLN A 89 -5.86 -4.07 -0.24
CA GLN A 89 -5.59 -5.15 -1.19
C GLN A 89 -5.45 -4.67 -2.64
N THR A 90 -5.69 -3.39 -2.90
CA THR A 90 -5.46 -2.80 -4.21
C THR A 90 -3.96 -2.65 -4.50
N PRO A 91 -3.53 -2.55 -5.79
CA PRO A 91 -2.13 -2.29 -6.13
C PRO A 91 -1.49 -1.13 -5.33
N PHE A 92 -2.16 0.02 -5.27
CA PHE A 92 -1.69 1.19 -4.55
C PHE A 92 -1.72 0.96 -3.03
N GLY A 93 -2.76 0.30 -2.49
CA GLY A 93 -2.82 -0.05 -1.07
C GLY A 93 -1.65 -0.93 -0.61
N ARG A 94 -1.31 -1.96 -1.40
CA ARG A 94 -0.15 -2.84 -1.13
C ARG A 94 1.17 -2.08 -1.15
N VAL A 95 1.36 -1.21 -2.15
CA VAL A 95 2.54 -0.33 -2.22
C VAL A 95 2.59 0.60 -1.01
N MET A 96 1.46 1.19 -0.64
CA MET A 96 1.35 2.12 0.49
C MET A 96 1.83 1.42 1.77
N VAL A 97 1.22 0.29 2.13
CA VAL A 97 1.60 -0.46 3.33
C VAL A 97 3.09 -0.84 3.32
N ARG A 98 3.63 -1.26 2.18
CA ARG A 98 5.04 -1.63 2.09
C ARG A 98 5.98 -0.44 2.29
N ARG A 99 5.69 0.72 1.70
CA ARG A 99 6.59 1.88 1.69
C ARG A 99 6.45 2.77 2.94
N VAL A 100 5.24 2.89 3.47
CA VAL A 100 4.94 3.81 4.58
C VAL A 100 4.16 3.16 5.73
N GLY A 101 3.41 2.09 5.48
CA GLY A 101 2.52 1.50 6.49
C GLY A 101 1.12 2.12 6.44
N HIS A 102 0.68 2.75 7.52
CA HIS A 102 -0.54 3.55 7.61
C HIS A 102 -0.13 5.03 7.54
N PRO A 103 -0.71 5.84 6.65
CA PRO A 103 -0.17 7.17 6.34
C PRO A 103 -0.44 8.21 7.42
N MET A 104 -1.41 7.98 8.31
CA MET A 104 -1.90 8.98 9.28
C MET A 104 -1.96 8.48 10.73
N ALA A 105 -1.46 7.27 11.02
CA ALA A 105 -1.57 6.69 12.35
C ALA A 105 -0.35 5.82 12.70
N ASP A 106 0.17 5.99 13.91
CA ASP A 106 1.27 5.18 14.45
C ASP A 106 0.81 3.80 14.94
N SER A 107 -0.49 3.67 15.22
CA SER A 107 -1.14 2.41 15.57
C SER A 107 -2.43 2.21 14.81
N VAL A 108 -2.79 0.94 14.62
CA VAL A 108 -4.02 0.54 13.92
C VAL A 108 -4.73 -0.57 14.68
N SER A 109 -6.05 -0.64 14.53
CA SER A 109 -6.84 -1.74 15.07
C SER A 109 -6.43 -3.08 14.45
N TYR A 110 -6.76 -4.20 15.11
CA TYR A 110 -6.44 -5.52 14.56
C TYR A 110 -7.20 -5.81 13.25
N ALA A 111 -8.36 -5.17 13.05
CA ALA A 111 -9.11 -5.31 11.80
C ALA A 111 -8.38 -4.61 10.65
N VAL A 112 -7.92 -3.37 10.87
CA VAL A 112 -7.14 -2.60 9.88
C VAL A 112 -5.80 -3.30 9.60
N ALA A 113 -5.09 -3.74 10.64
CA ALA A 113 -3.87 -4.53 10.47
C ALA A 113 -4.10 -5.81 9.66
N GLY A 114 -5.24 -6.49 9.89
CA GLY A 114 -5.60 -7.69 9.13
C GLY A 114 -5.81 -7.38 7.66
N ALA A 115 -6.52 -6.28 7.36
CA ALA A 115 -6.72 -5.81 6.00
C ALA A 115 -5.40 -5.42 5.30
N MET A 116 -4.51 -4.72 6.01
CA MET A 116 -3.16 -4.37 5.52
C MET A 116 -2.29 -5.60 5.22
N LEU A 117 -2.43 -6.65 6.03
CA LEU A 117 -1.66 -7.90 5.93
C LEU A 117 -2.31 -8.95 5.02
N GLY A 118 -3.54 -8.74 4.55
CA GLY A 118 -4.31 -9.75 3.83
C GLY A 118 -4.67 -10.97 4.68
N ILE A 119 -4.82 -10.82 6.00
CA ILE A 119 -5.17 -11.90 6.93
C ILE A 119 -6.37 -11.53 7.80
N THR A 120 -6.91 -12.52 8.52
CA THR A 120 -8.01 -12.29 9.45
C THR A 120 -7.55 -11.52 10.70
N ARG A 121 -8.50 -10.86 11.37
CA ARG A 121 -8.30 -10.26 12.70
C ARG A 121 -7.72 -11.25 13.71
N GLN A 122 -8.16 -12.51 13.66
CA GLN A 122 -7.64 -13.57 14.52
C GLN A 122 -6.17 -13.88 14.19
N GLY A 123 -5.81 -13.92 12.91
CA GLY A 123 -4.41 -14.08 12.49
C GLY A 123 -3.51 -12.95 13.02
N VAL A 124 -4.00 -11.71 13.07
CA VAL A 124 -3.28 -10.60 13.71
C VAL A 124 -3.10 -10.83 15.19
N HIS A 125 -4.17 -11.24 15.90
CA HIS A 125 -4.09 -11.56 17.32
C HIS A 125 -3.02 -12.62 17.60
N ASP A 126 -3.01 -13.70 16.82
CA ASP A 126 -2.03 -14.77 16.94
C ASP A 126 -0.59 -14.29 16.69
N LEU A 127 -0.38 -13.38 15.71
CA LEU A 127 0.92 -12.77 15.46
C LEU A 127 1.39 -11.91 16.64
N VAL A 128 0.49 -11.16 17.26
CA VAL A 128 0.80 -10.37 18.46
C VAL A 128 1.18 -11.27 19.64
N VAL A 129 0.39 -12.32 19.91
CA VAL A 129 0.67 -13.29 20.98
C VAL A 129 2.03 -13.97 20.79
N ARG A 130 2.44 -14.23 19.54
CA ARG A 130 3.73 -14.83 19.19
C ARG A 130 4.89 -13.83 19.10
N GLY A 131 4.67 -12.56 19.49
CA GLY A 131 5.69 -11.51 19.43
C GLY A 131 6.17 -11.21 18.00
N LYS A 132 5.30 -11.34 17.00
CA LYS A 132 5.58 -11.05 15.58
C LYS A 132 5.02 -9.73 15.10
N LEU A 133 4.13 -9.12 15.89
CA LEU A 133 3.65 -7.75 15.76
C LEU A 133 3.71 -7.09 17.13
N ASP A 134 4.00 -5.79 17.16
CA ASP A 134 4.16 -5.06 18.41
C ASP A 134 2.83 -4.40 18.78
N ARG A 135 2.44 -4.52 20.04
CA ARG A 135 1.30 -3.76 20.59
C ARG A 135 1.70 -2.29 20.73
N HIS A 136 0.74 -1.39 20.47
CA HIS A 136 0.88 0.01 20.83
C HIS A 136 0.29 0.25 22.23
N GLU A 137 0.80 1.24 22.95
CA GLU A 137 0.34 1.59 24.31
C GLU A 137 -1.13 2.02 24.34
N ASP A 138 -1.57 2.79 23.34
CA ASP A 138 -2.96 3.21 23.15
C ASP A 138 -3.88 2.10 22.61
N GLY A 139 -3.37 0.87 22.46
CA GLY A 139 -4.09 -0.28 21.95
C GLY A 139 -3.86 -0.56 20.46
N GLY A 140 -4.30 -1.74 20.00
CA GLY A 140 -4.04 -2.20 18.64
C GLY A 140 -2.59 -2.66 18.42
N VAL A 141 -2.09 -2.50 17.18
CA VAL A 141 -0.71 -2.84 16.80
C VAL A 141 -0.02 -1.66 16.14
N THR A 142 1.30 -1.56 16.29
CA THR A 142 2.05 -0.47 15.67
C THR A 142 2.09 -0.64 14.14
N THR A 143 1.86 0.46 13.44
CA THR A 143 1.96 0.54 11.98
C THR A 143 3.34 0.08 11.49
N ALA A 144 4.39 0.46 12.20
CA ALA A 144 5.76 0.08 11.88
C ALA A 144 5.97 -1.45 11.96
N SER A 145 5.37 -2.14 12.93
CA SER A 145 5.49 -3.60 13.03
C SER A 145 4.77 -4.33 11.88
N VAL A 146 3.61 -3.80 11.45
CA VAL A 146 2.86 -4.31 10.29
C VAL A 146 3.69 -4.16 9.02
N GLN A 147 4.23 -2.98 8.76
CA GLN A 147 5.10 -2.72 7.60
C GLN A 147 6.34 -3.63 7.61
N ARG A 148 7.04 -3.73 8.75
CA ARG A 148 8.21 -4.61 8.89
C ARG A 148 7.85 -6.06 8.60
N ARG A 149 6.66 -6.51 9.02
CA ARG A 149 6.22 -7.90 8.80
C ARG A 149 6.08 -8.23 7.33
N ILE A 150 5.55 -7.31 6.53
CA ILE A 150 5.34 -7.45 5.07
C ILE A 150 6.69 -7.47 4.35
N THR A 151 7.55 -6.51 4.65
CA THR A 151 8.89 -6.40 4.05
C THR A 151 9.80 -7.59 4.46
N SER A 152 9.64 -8.12 5.67
CA SER A 152 10.40 -9.28 6.17
C SER A 152 9.87 -10.63 5.70
N SER A 153 8.61 -10.76 5.28
CA SER A 153 8.13 -12.00 4.63
C SER A 153 8.77 -12.21 3.27
N VAL A 154 8.92 -11.14 2.50
CA VAL A 154 9.46 -11.18 1.13
C VAL A 154 10.92 -11.62 1.12
N THR A 155 11.71 -11.20 2.11
CA THR A 155 13.12 -11.62 2.27
C THR A 155 13.29 -13.05 2.80
N ARG A 156 12.23 -13.67 3.34
CA ARG A 156 12.25 -15.06 3.82
C ARG A 156 11.90 -16.07 2.72
N ASP A 157 11.09 -15.64 1.75
CA ASP A 157 10.67 -16.46 0.59
C ASP A 157 11.74 -16.51 -0.52
N THR A 158 12.68 -15.55 -0.52
CA THR A 158 13.76 -15.41 -1.52
C THR A 158 15.07 -16.12 -1.14
N ARG A 159 15.16 -16.80 0.00
CA ARG A 159 16.33 -17.64 0.32
C ARG A 159 16.17 -19.02 -0.35
N PRO A 160 17.14 -19.51 -1.13
CA PRO A 160 17.09 -20.85 -1.69
C PRO A 160 16.93 -21.89 -0.56
N ARG A 161 15.99 -22.83 -0.71
CA ARG A 161 15.77 -23.97 0.21
C ARG A 161 16.97 -24.94 0.34
N ALA A 162 18.08 -24.66 -0.34
CA ALA A 162 19.19 -25.59 -0.60
C ALA A 162 20.15 -25.84 0.58
N ARG A 163 19.70 -25.82 1.84
CA ARG A 163 20.59 -26.13 2.98
C ARG A 163 19.97 -27.00 4.07
N ARG A 164 18.90 -27.74 3.77
CA ARG A 164 18.27 -28.67 4.72
C ARG A 164 18.44 -30.15 4.38
N GLU A 165 19.11 -30.49 3.27
CA GLU A 165 19.29 -31.90 2.85
C GLU A 165 20.73 -32.43 3.04
N GLU A 166 21.74 -31.59 3.29
CA GLU A 166 23.14 -32.05 3.45
C GLU A 166 23.54 -32.51 4.88
N GLU A 167 22.65 -32.42 5.87
CA GLU A 167 22.93 -32.90 7.25
C GLU A 167 22.20 -34.20 7.60
N ALA A 168 21.50 -34.83 6.66
CA ALA A 168 20.85 -36.13 6.86
C ALA A 168 21.67 -37.33 6.34
N GLU A 169 22.85 -37.09 5.75
CA GLU A 169 23.75 -38.15 5.26
C GLU A 169 25.18 -37.91 5.73
N LYS A 170 25.38 -38.01 7.04
CA LYS A 170 26.65 -38.34 7.70
C LYS A 170 26.35 -39.04 9.02
#